data_AF-A0A835H9W3-F1
#
_entry.id   AF-A0A835H9W3-F1
#
_cell.length_a   1.000
_cell.length_b   1.000
_cell.length_c   1.000
_cell.angle_alpha   90.00
_cell.angle_beta   90.00
_cell.angle_gamma   90.00
#
_symmetry.space_group_name_H-M   'P 1'
#
loop_
_entity.id
_entity.type
_entity.pdbx_description
1 polymer ?
#
loop_
_entity_poly.entity_id
_entity_poly.type
_entity_poly.pdbx_seq_one_letter_code
_entity_poly.pdbx_strand_id
1 'polypeptide(L)'
;MLSCKRSFLSQILMNNQKKKKRNKTKQASNFQKQDSFDEEEEEEEAFSLKSSVSSHSHGVQPLGNLLFSSSSHNSRNTGLGNLQTLSDELVLDILGLLEGTHLAILAMVSKSFYVFCNHEPLWRNLVLENFKGGFFFSESWKTTYVFSRSFRNFVSSSLKVRDFYSDYLFQSWLCASLEMKPEWLERDNIERRSGISVDEFILNFEEPNKPVLLEGCLNNWAALEKWDRDYLIKVCGDVAFSVGPVEMKLKEYFRYADGAKEERLLYLFDPKFAEKVPQLGSDYKVPSYFREDLFSVLGNERPDYRWVIMGPAGSGSSFHIDPNSTSAWNGVIKGSKKWVLFPPDVIPPGVHPSPDGAEVACPVSIIEWFMNFYGATKTWKQRPVECVCKAGEVIFVPNGWWHLVINLEESIAITQNYVSRVNLYDKFRSAIEASFPGTISQLELKAEEKAKQKKVSYWETVSDAKVGFSTMDDAAKSNECSLVKIKVLFFAKARDLTGLPELFLQVPSDSTAQDCLNQLFIKFPGLEELRGCMVLALNEEYTPENAVVKDRDELALIPPISGG
;
A
#
# COMPACT_ATOMS: atom_id res chain seq x y z
N MET A 1 65.35 44.47 -28.64
CA MET A 1 64.01 44.63 -29.25
C MET A 1 63.09 43.60 -28.63
N LEU A 2 62.57 43.87 -27.44
CA LEU A 2 61.40 44.72 -27.14
C LEU A 2 60.11 43.90 -27.13
N SER A 3 60.04 43.07 -26.09
CA SER A 3 58.81 42.73 -25.38
C SER A 3 58.29 44.00 -24.67
N CYS A 4 56.95 44.16 -24.66
CA CYS A 4 56.12 44.91 -23.71
C CYS A 4 55.11 45.87 -24.40
N LYS A 5 53.89 45.88 -23.82
CA LYS A 5 52.77 46.83 -23.99
C LYS A 5 51.75 46.53 -25.09
N ARG A 6 50.64 45.87 -24.70
CA ARG A 6 49.25 46.39 -24.80
C ARG A 6 48.26 45.39 -24.16
N SER A 7 48.30 45.31 -22.83
CA SER A 7 47.39 44.53 -21.97
C SER A 7 46.94 45.40 -20.79
N PHE A 8 46.37 46.59 -21.02
CA PHE A 8 46.00 47.49 -19.91
C PHE A 8 44.87 48.51 -20.20
N LEU A 9 43.92 48.21 -21.09
CA LEU A 9 42.81 49.15 -21.39
C LEU A 9 41.39 48.57 -21.50
N SER A 10 41.18 47.25 -21.39
CA SER A 10 39.81 46.68 -21.34
C SER A 10 39.31 46.35 -19.92
N GLN A 11 40.18 46.40 -18.91
CA GLN A 11 39.84 46.05 -17.52
C GLN A 11 39.38 47.24 -16.64
N ILE A 12 39.38 48.47 -17.17
CA ILE A 12 39.05 49.69 -16.39
C ILE A 12 37.60 50.17 -16.58
N LEU A 13 36.86 49.68 -17.58
CA LEU A 13 35.46 50.09 -17.80
C LEU A 13 34.40 49.18 -17.16
N MET A 14 34.74 47.96 -16.73
CA MET A 14 33.78 47.06 -16.07
C MET A 14 33.74 47.16 -14.53
N ASN A 15 34.70 47.82 -13.88
CA ASN A 15 34.75 47.92 -12.42
C ASN A 15 34.05 49.16 -11.83
N ASN A 16 33.63 50.13 -12.64
CA ASN A 16 32.96 51.35 -12.17
C ASN A 16 31.42 51.31 -12.20
N GLN A 17 30.79 50.30 -12.81
CA GLN A 17 29.32 50.10 -12.70
C GLN A 17 28.91 49.21 -11.52
N LYS A 18 29.80 48.34 -11.02
CA LYS A 18 29.54 47.51 -9.83
C LYS A 18 29.70 48.24 -8.48
N LYS A 19 30.32 49.43 -8.45
CA LYS A 19 30.50 50.23 -7.21
C LYS A 19 29.41 51.29 -6.95
N LYS A 20 28.50 51.57 -7.90
CA LYS A 20 27.44 52.59 -7.73
C LYS A 20 26.05 52.05 -7.35
N LYS A 21 25.84 50.74 -7.35
CA LYS A 21 24.58 50.11 -6.88
C LYS A 21 24.65 49.58 -5.44
N ARG A 22 25.84 49.55 -4.82
CA ARG A 22 26.06 48.99 -3.47
C ARG A 22 26.02 50.04 -2.34
N ASN A 23 25.77 51.32 -2.66
CA ASN A 23 25.75 52.44 -1.71
C ASN A 23 24.40 53.19 -1.63
N LYS A 24 23.29 52.60 -2.10
CA LYS A 24 21.94 53.19 -1.97
C LYS A 24 20.98 52.39 -1.07
N THR A 25 21.52 51.46 -0.28
CA THR A 25 20.75 50.66 0.69
C THR A 25 21.46 50.60 2.04
N LYS A 26 22.02 51.74 2.48
CA LYS A 26 22.56 51.96 3.83
C LYS A 26 22.35 53.42 4.23
N GLN A 27 21.10 53.81 4.43
CA GLN A 27 20.71 54.98 5.24
C GLN A 27 19.17 55.07 5.27
N ALA A 28 18.56 54.17 6.03
CA ALA A 28 17.22 54.35 6.61
C ALA A 28 17.02 53.26 7.67
N SER A 29 17.88 53.25 8.69
CA SER A 29 17.68 52.43 9.89
C SER A 29 18.23 53.19 11.10
N ASN A 30 17.40 54.04 11.66
CA ASN A 30 17.46 54.45 13.06
C ASN A 30 16.13 55.10 13.38
N PHE A 31 15.17 54.32 13.91
CA PHE A 31 14.43 54.67 15.12
C PHE A 31 13.56 53.47 15.57
N GLN A 32 13.73 53.12 16.85
CA GLN A 32 12.90 52.29 17.73
C GLN A 32 12.91 50.75 17.61
N LYS A 33 13.60 50.16 18.61
CA LYS A 33 13.41 48.82 19.16
C LYS A 33 12.00 48.68 19.77
N GLN A 34 11.30 47.56 19.52
CA GLN A 34 10.84 46.66 20.58
C GLN A 34 10.30 45.32 20.05
N ASP A 35 10.69 44.28 20.77
CA ASP A 35 10.23 42.89 20.85
C ASP A 35 10.33 41.95 19.64
N SER A 36 11.22 40.99 19.82
CA SER A 36 11.60 39.87 18.96
C SER A 36 10.58 38.73 19.02
N PHE A 37 10.06 38.34 17.85
CA PHE A 37 9.72 36.95 17.55
C PHE A 37 10.55 36.60 16.32
N ASP A 38 11.56 35.75 16.51
CA ASP A 38 12.33 35.15 15.42
C ASP A 38 11.44 34.08 14.77
N GLU A 39 10.72 34.44 13.70
CA GLU A 39 10.28 33.49 12.69
C GLU A 39 11.43 33.35 11.68
N GLU A 40 12.12 32.21 11.71
CA GLU A 40 13.02 31.80 10.64
C GLU A 40 12.18 31.59 9.37
N GLU A 41 12.10 32.59 8.50
CA GLU A 41 11.63 32.41 7.13
C GLU A 41 12.63 31.50 6.40
N GLU A 42 12.32 30.20 6.30
CA GLU A 42 12.97 29.29 5.35
C GLU A 42 12.76 29.88 3.94
N GLU A 43 13.83 30.30 3.26
CA GLU A 43 13.79 30.58 1.82
C GLU A 43 13.45 29.26 1.10
N GLU A 44 12.16 29.01 0.84
CA GLU A 44 11.74 27.88 0.01
C GLU A 44 12.35 28.02 -1.39
N GLU A 45 13.32 27.17 -1.71
CA GLU A 45 13.85 27.09 -3.08
C GLU A 45 12.69 26.75 -4.05
N ALA A 46 12.51 27.62 -5.04
CA ALA A 46 11.47 27.50 -6.06
C ALA A 46 11.56 26.13 -6.76
N PHE A 47 10.40 25.52 -7.02
CA PHE A 47 10.30 24.22 -7.68
C PHE A 47 11.05 24.17 -9.02
N SER A 48 11.91 23.16 -9.19
CA SER A 48 12.59 22.87 -10.46
C SER A 48 11.76 21.93 -11.33
N LEU A 49 11.57 22.32 -12.60
CA LEU A 49 10.83 21.55 -13.60
C LEU A 49 11.79 20.71 -14.43
N LYS A 50 11.34 19.52 -14.86
CA LYS A 50 12.10 18.63 -15.75
C LYS A 50 12.55 19.38 -17.00
N SER A 51 13.79 19.17 -17.43
CA SER A 51 14.34 19.78 -18.66
C SER A 51 13.52 19.48 -19.93
N SER A 52 12.74 18.40 -19.92
CA SER A 52 11.86 17.97 -21.01
C SER A 52 10.43 18.55 -20.96
N VAL A 53 10.13 19.46 -20.02
CA VAL A 53 8.78 20.02 -19.82
C VAL A 53 8.37 20.88 -21.01
N SER A 54 7.30 20.48 -21.69
CA SER A 54 6.60 21.34 -22.65
C SER A 54 5.82 22.41 -21.90
N SER A 55 5.63 23.60 -22.50
CA SER A 55 4.80 24.65 -21.90
C SER A 55 3.43 24.08 -21.49
N HIS A 56 2.95 24.42 -20.29
CA HIS A 56 1.68 23.95 -19.73
C HIS A 56 0.60 23.85 -20.83
N SER A 57 0.05 22.65 -20.99
CA SER A 57 -0.96 22.39 -22.02
C SER A 57 -2.19 23.23 -21.73
N HIS A 58 -2.70 23.91 -22.75
CA HIS A 58 -3.98 24.64 -22.70
C HIS A 58 -4.08 25.89 -21.80
N GLY A 59 -3.02 26.30 -21.11
CA GLY A 59 -2.97 27.59 -20.39
C GLY A 59 -3.66 27.62 -19.03
N VAL A 60 -3.82 26.47 -18.38
CA VAL A 60 -4.33 26.40 -16.99
C VAL A 60 -3.30 27.00 -16.03
N GLN A 61 -3.80 27.69 -15.00
CA GLN A 61 -3.03 28.30 -13.93
C GLN A 61 -3.59 27.93 -12.56
N PRO A 62 -2.80 28.02 -11.48
CA PRO A 62 -3.30 27.85 -10.12
C PRO A 62 -4.42 28.84 -9.80
N LEU A 63 -5.38 28.44 -8.96
CA LEU A 63 -6.50 29.28 -8.55
C LEU A 63 -6.05 30.55 -7.83
N GLY A 64 -4.95 30.49 -7.07
CA GLY A 64 -4.36 31.65 -6.41
C GLY A 64 -4.02 32.81 -7.37
N ASN A 65 -3.72 32.52 -8.63
CA ASN A 65 -3.42 33.54 -9.63
C ASN A 65 -4.64 34.43 -9.96
N LEU A 66 -5.86 33.93 -9.72
CA LEU A 66 -7.09 34.71 -9.88
C LEU A 66 -7.13 35.92 -8.94
N LEU A 67 -6.51 35.85 -7.75
CA LEU A 67 -6.44 36.95 -6.80
C LEU A 67 -5.63 38.15 -7.31
N PHE A 68 -4.69 37.90 -8.22
CA PHE A 68 -3.85 38.93 -8.84
C PHE A 68 -4.35 39.36 -10.21
N SER A 69 -5.41 38.73 -10.71
CA SER A 69 -6.02 39.10 -11.99
C SER A 69 -6.76 40.42 -11.85
N SER A 70 -6.65 41.29 -12.86
CA SER A 70 -7.42 42.54 -12.93
C SER A 70 -8.93 42.31 -13.07
N SER A 71 -9.34 41.07 -13.36
CA SER A 71 -10.74 40.67 -13.47
C SER A 71 -11.01 39.49 -12.55
N SER A 72 -12.18 39.46 -11.90
CA SER A 72 -12.70 38.26 -11.21
C SER A 72 -13.18 37.15 -12.18
N HIS A 73 -12.79 37.26 -13.44
CA HIS A 73 -13.18 36.35 -14.50
C HIS A 73 -12.33 35.09 -14.46
N ASN A 74 -13.00 33.94 -14.39
CA ASN A 74 -12.39 32.64 -14.64
C ASN A 74 -13.04 32.01 -15.87
N SER A 75 -12.25 31.79 -16.92
CA SER A 75 -12.68 31.09 -18.15
C SER A 75 -13.32 29.75 -17.82
N ARG A 76 -12.81 29.04 -16.80
CA ARG A 76 -13.36 27.78 -16.29
C ARG A 76 -14.86 27.89 -16.02
N ASN A 77 -15.26 28.87 -15.22
CA ASN A 77 -16.65 29.10 -14.81
C ASN A 77 -17.54 29.51 -15.98
N THR A 78 -17.11 30.52 -16.73
CA THR A 78 -17.92 31.02 -17.86
C THR A 78 -18.09 30.01 -18.98
N GLY A 79 -17.10 29.17 -19.26
CA GLY A 79 -17.20 28.13 -20.28
C GLY A 79 -17.93 26.86 -19.81
N LEU A 80 -18.08 26.61 -18.51
CA LEU A 80 -18.91 25.51 -17.99
C LEU A 80 -20.39 25.92 -17.82
N GLY A 81 -20.69 27.21 -17.74
CA GLY A 81 -22.05 27.70 -17.56
C GLY A 81 -22.67 27.15 -16.28
N ASN A 82 -23.82 26.49 -16.38
CA ASN A 82 -24.51 25.92 -15.21
C ASN A 82 -23.72 24.81 -14.49
N LEU A 83 -22.76 24.17 -15.16
CA LEU A 83 -21.91 23.13 -14.55
C LEU A 83 -20.77 23.71 -13.71
N GLN A 84 -20.64 25.04 -13.65
CA GLN A 84 -19.59 25.68 -12.86
C GLN A 84 -19.68 25.38 -11.35
N THR A 85 -20.84 24.94 -10.85
CA THR A 85 -21.04 24.58 -9.44
C THR A 85 -20.40 23.25 -9.06
N LEU A 86 -20.11 22.39 -10.04
CA LEU A 86 -19.42 21.12 -9.81
C LEU A 86 -17.94 21.38 -9.58
N SER A 87 -17.29 20.51 -8.81
CA SER A 87 -15.82 20.54 -8.67
C SER A 87 -15.15 20.03 -9.95
N ASP A 88 -13.86 20.29 -10.13
CA ASP A 88 -13.12 19.88 -11.33
C ASP A 88 -13.00 18.35 -11.41
N GLU A 89 -12.89 17.68 -10.26
CA GLU A 89 -12.94 16.22 -10.10
C GLU A 89 -14.26 15.66 -10.64
N LEU A 90 -15.39 16.18 -10.15
CA LEU A 90 -16.71 15.71 -10.56
C LEU A 90 -16.99 15.96 -12.04
N VAL A 91 -16.51 17.09 -12.58
CA VAL A 91 -16.57 17.35 -14.03
C VAL A 91 -15.80 16.26 -14.78
N LEU A 92 -14.57 15.95 -14.37
CA LEU A 92 -13.78 14.91 -15.01
C LEU A 92 -14.36 13.50 -14.84
N ASP A 93 -14.95 13.17 -13.71
CA ASP A 93 -15.63 11.89 -13.49
C ASP A 93 -16.80 11.72 -14.46
N ILE A 94 -17.63 12.77 -14.64
CA ILE A 94 -18.72 12.77 -15.62
C ILE A 94 -18.18 12.61 -17.04
N LEU A 95 -17.11 13.34 -17.38
CA LEU A 95 -16.47 13.23 -18.70
C LEU A 95 -15.83 11.85 -18.92
N GLY A 96 -15.36 11.20 -17.86
CA GLY A 96 -14.81 9.84 -17.90
C GLY A 96 -15.81 8.78 -18.33
N LEU A 97 -17.12 9.06 -18.23
CA LEU A 97 -18.20 8.19 -18.71
C LEU A 97 -18.41 8.29 -20.24
N LEU A 98 -17.75 9.23 -20.92
CA LEU A 98 -17.97 9.50 -22.33
C LEU A 98 -16.96 8.75 -23.22
N GLU A 99 -17.44 8.23 -24.35
CA GLU A 99 -16.57 7.74 -25.41
C GLU A 99 -15.74 8.88 -26.04
N GLY A 100 -14.59 8.52 -26.64
CA GLY A 100 -13.68 9.49 -27.26
C GLY A 100 -14.32 10.39 -28.33
N THR A 101 -15.32 9.92 -29.07
CA THR A 101 -16.06 10.74 -30.03
C THR A 101 -16.87 11.85 -29.33
N HIS A 102 -17.52 11.53 -28.22
CA HIS A 102 -18.30 12.49 -27.44
C HIS A 102 -17.38 13.51 -26.77
N LEU A 103 -16.24 13.08 -26.22
CA LEU A 103 -15.20 13.99 -25.71
C LEU A 103 -14.70 14.96 -26.79
N ALA A 104 -14.48 14.48 -28.02
CA ALA A 104 -14.06 15.32 -29.13
C ALA A 104 -15.12 16.35 -29.53
N ILE A 105 -16.40 15.97 -29.56
CA ILE A 105 -17.52 16.88 -29.84
C ILE A 105 -17.61 17.93 -28.74
N LEU A 106 -17.57 17.51 -27.48
CA LEU A 106 -17.72 18.39 -26.33
C LEU A 106 -16.56 19.38 -26.21
N ALA A 107 -15.33 18.97 -26.57
CA ALA A 107 -14.17 19.85 -26.66
C ALA A 107 -14.37 21.05 -27.60
N MET A 108 -15.34 20.99 -28.53
CA MET A 108 -15.66 22.09 -29.46
C MET A 108 -16.74 23.04 -28.94
N VAL A 109 -17.40 22.73 -27.81
CA VAL A 109 -18.55 23.48 -27.30
C VAL A 109 -18.13 24.78 -26.60
N SER A 110 -17.07 24.74 -25.80
CA SER A 110 -16.59 25.92 -25.06
C SER A 110 -15.10 25.84 -24.77
N LYS A 111 -14.50 26.96 -24.37
CA LYS A 111 -13.09 27.01 -23.94
C LYS A 111 -12.84 26.11 -22.72
N SER A 112 -13.80 25.99 -21.80
CA SER A 112 -13.64 25.12 -20.63
C SER A 112 -13.69 23.66 -21.01
N PHE A 113 -14.69 23.26 -21.80
CA PHE A 113 -14.75 21.87 -22.26
C PHE A 113 -13.55 21.51 -23.14
N TYR A 114 -13.00 22.46 -23.90
CA TYR A 114 -11.74 22.24 -24.59
C TYR A 114 -10.63 21.87 -23.61
N VAL A 115 -10.45 22.59 -22.49
CA VAL A 115 -9.42 22.24 -21.48
C VAL A 115 -9.71 20.88 -20.85
N PHE A 116 -10.91 20.67 -20.29
CA PHE A 116 -11.26 19.44 -19.59
C PHE A 116 -11.22 18.20 -20.50
N CYS A 117 -11.77 18.27 -21.71
CA CYS A 117 -11.80 17.13 -22.63
C CYS A 117 -10.41 16.81 -23.21
N ASN A 118 -9.40 17.66 -23.02
CA ASN A 118 -8.00 17.36 -23.35
C ASN A 118 -7.19 16.89 -22.14
N HIS A 119 -7.82 16.66 -20.98
CA HIS A 119 -7.15 16.08 -19.82
C HIS A 119 -6.69 14.65 -20.12
N GLU A 120 -5.38 14.43 -20.07
CA GLU A 120 -4.72 13.20 -20.53
C GLU A 120 -5.25 11.91 -19.88
N PRO A 121 -5.54 11.86 -18.57
CA PRO A 121 -6.15 10.69 -17.92
C PRO A 121 -7.46 10.18 -18.56
N LEU A 122 -8.30 11.06 -19.13
CA LEU A 122 -9.52 10.63 -19.83
C LEU A 122 -9.17 9.74 -21.03
N TRP A 123 -8.18 10.18 -21.82
CA TRP A 123 -7.74 9.46 -23.00
C TRP A 123 -6.93 8.22 -22.65
N ARG A 124 -6.15 8.26 -21.57
CA ARG A 124 -5.43 7.10 -21.05
C ARG A 124 -6.38 5.95 -20.76
N ASN A 125 -7.45 6.21 -20.01
CA ASN A 125 -8.44 5.19 -19.67
C ASN A 125 -9.09 4.62 -20.93
N LEU A 126 -9.49 5.48 -21.87
CA LEU A 126 -10.02 5.03 -23.16
C LEU A 126 -9.02 4.17 -23.94
N VAL A 127 -7.73 4.52 -23.98
CA VAL A 127 -6.71 3.71 -24.68
C VAL A 127 -6.57 2.33 -24.03
N LEU A 128 -6.38 2.30 -22.71
CA LEU A 128 -6.17 1.07 -21.97
C LEU A 128 -7.41 0.16 -22.00
N GLU A 129 -8.61 0.72 -21.99
CA GLU A 129 -9.86 -0.04 -22.06
C GLU A 129 -10.11 -0.62 -23.46
N ASN A 130 -9.97 0.21 -24.50
CA ASN A 130 -10.33 -0.16 -25.88
C ASN A 130 -9.24 -0.97 -26.59
N PHE A 131 -7.97 -0.70 -26.32
CA PHE A 131 -6.84 -1.33 -27.01
C PHE A 131 -6.02 -2.28 -26.14
N LYS A 132 -6.28 -2.32 -24.82
CA LYS A 132 -5.50 -3.12 -23.87
C LYS A 132 -4.01 -2.77 -24.00
N GLY A 133 -3.12 -3.72 -24.31
CA GLY A 133 -1.72 -3.43 -24.64
C GLY A 133 -1.39 -3.44 -26.14
N GLY A 134 -2.41 -3.48 -27.01
CA GLY A 134 -2.26 -3.49 -28.46
C GLY A 134 -2.17 -2.10 -29.09
N PHE A 135 -1.57 -1.13 -28.38
CA PHE A 135 -1.44 0.25 -28.84
C PHE A 135 0.02 0.68 -28.97
N PHE A 136 0.22 1.72 -29.76
CA PHE A 136 1.50 2.37 -29.95
C PHE A 136 1.44 3.76 -29.32
N PHE A 137 2.02 3.94 -28.13
CA PHE A 137 2.12 5.26 -27.50
C PHE A 137 2.77 6.28 -28.45
N SER A 138 2.14 7.44 -28.62
CA SER A 138 2.55 8.46 -29.57
C SER A 138 2.37 9.83 -28.96
N GLU A 139 3.41 10.43 -28.38
CA GLU A 139 3.44 11.77 -27.76
C GLU A 139 2.51 11.98 -26.56
N SER A 140 1.21 11.67 -26.68
CA SER A 140 0.18 11.82 -25.64
C SER A 140 -0.87 10.70 -25.74
N TRP A 141 -1.68 10.52 -24.71
CA TRP A 141 -2.74 9.52 -24.68
C TRP A 141 -3.85 9.83 -25.69
N LYS A 142 -4.19 11.10 -25.89
CA LYS A 142 -5.18 11.51 -26.89
C LYS A 142 -4.74 11.17 -28.32
N THR A 143 -3.50 11.53 -28.65
CA THR A 143 -2.92 11.25 -29.98
C THR A 143 -2.75 9.75 -30.20
N THR A 144 -2.35 9.00 -29.15
CA THR A 144 -2.34 7.53 -29.13
C THR A 144 -3.73 6.95 -29.44
N TYR A 145 -4.79 7.44 -28.82
CA TYR A 145 -6.17 7.00 -29.08
C TYR A 145 -6.59 7.25 -30.53
N VAL A 146 -6.37 8.46 -31.03
CA VAL A 146 -6.75 8.86 -32.41
C VAL A 146 -5.98 8.03 -33.44
N PHE A 147 -4.67 7.86 -33.24
CA PHE A 147 -3.83 7.04 -34.12
C PHE A 147 -4.31 5.60 -34.15
N SER A 148 -4.63 5.03 -32.99
CA SER A 148 -5.09 3.64 -32.86
C SER A 148 -6.46 3.37 -33.50
N ARG A 149 -7.34 4.39 -33.63
CA ARG A 149 -8.62 4.25 -34.36
C ARG A 149 -8.54 4.56 -35.85
N SER A 150 -7.71 5.52 -36.26
CA SER A 150 -7.80 6.13 -37.60
C SER A 150 -6.56 5.92 -38.48
N PHE A 151 -5.45 5.40 -37.94
CA PHE A 151 -4.16 5.22 -38.64
C PHE A 151 -3.66 6.48 -39.38
N ARG A 152 -4.09 7.68 -38.96
CA ARG A 152 -3.68 8.95 -39.54
C ARG A 152 -2.78 9.70 -38.57
N ASN A 153 -1.66 10.20 -39.08
CA ASN A 153 -0.80 11.13 -38.34
C ASN A 153 -1.58 12.43 -38.15
N PHE A 154 -1.91 12.75 -36.91
CA PHE A 154 -2.58 14.00 -36.55
C PHE A 154 -1.56 14.95 -35.92
N VAL A 155 -1.41 16.14 -36.50
CA VAL A 155 -0.62 17.21 -35.88
C VAL A 155 -1.55 17.96 -34.93
N SER A 156 -1.33 17.78 -33.62
CA SER A 156 -2.12 18.47 -32.59
C SER A 156 -1.62 19.91 -32.45
N SER A 157 -2.42 20.89 -32.88
CA SER A 157 -2.22 22.29 -32.48
C SER A 157 -2.89 22.52 -31.14
N SER A 158 -2.12 22.84 -30.09
CA SER A 158 -2.70 23.17 -28.79
C SER A 158 -3.15 24.64 -28.75
N LEU A 159 -4.43 24.85 -28.45
CA LEU A 159 -4.97 26.16 -28.14
C LEU A 159 -4.68 26.46 -26.66
N LYS A 160 -4.14 27.65 -26.36
CA LYS A 160 -4.00 28.15 -24.99
C LYS A 160 -5.20 29.00 -24.63
N VAL A 161 -5.95 28.57 -23.62
CA VAL A 161 -7.05 29.32 -23.03
C VAL A 161 -6.47 30.30 -22.02
N ARG A 162 -6.86 31.57 -22.11
CA ARG A 162 -6.44 32.61 -21.16
C ARG A 162 -7.35 32.61 -19.93
N ASP A 163 -6.82 33.06 -18.81
CA ASP A 163 -7.58 33.30 -17.58
C ASP A 163 -8.36 32.05 -17.12
N PHE A 164 -7.76 30.86 -17.32
CA PHE A 164 -8.32 29.59 -16.90
C PHE A 164 -7.60 29.15 -15.63
N TYR A 165 -8.31 29.16 -14.51
CA TYR A 165 -7.72 28.87 -13.19
C TYR A 165 -8.36 27.62 -12.59
N SER A 166 -7.53 26.64 -12.22
CA SER A 166 -7.91 25.36 -11.63
C SER A 166 -6.70 24.76 -10.92
N ASP A 167 -6.77 24.59 -9.61
CA ASP A 167 -5.70 23.92 -8.86
C ASP A 167 -5.63 22.44 -9.21
N TYR A 168 -6.77 21.77 -9.37
CA TYR A 168 -6.83 20.34 -9.69
C TYR A 168 -6.11 20.00 -11.01
N LEU A 169 -6.49 20.68 -12.09
CA LEU A 169 -5.90 20.44 -13.41
C LEU A 169 -4.44 20.89 -13.47
N PHE A 170 -4.08 21.96 -12.77
CA PHE A 170 -2.71 22.45 -12.71
C PHE A 170 -1.81 21.49 -11.90
N GLN A 171 -2.32 20.93 -10.80
CA GLN A 171 -1.58 20.04 -9.91
C GLN A 171 -1.16 18.75 -10.63
N SER A 172 -2.05 18.16 -11.44
CA SER A 172 -1.71 16.97 -12.25
C SER A 172 -0.53 17.25 -13.21
N TRP A 173 -0.56 18.39 -13.91
CA TRP A 173 0.56 18.82 -14.77
C TRP A 173 1.83 19.08 -13.97
N LEU A 174 1.71 19.74 -12.82
CA LEU A 174 2.84 20.07 -11.95
C LEU A 174 3.52 18.80 -11.45
N CYS A 175 2.77 17.84 -10.90
CA CYS A 175 3.29 16.57 -10.41
C CYS A 175 4.00 15.76 -11.52
N ALA A 176 3.47 15.77 -12.75
CA ALA A 176 4.12 15.14 -13.90
C ALA A 176 5.46 15.81 -14.28
N SER A 177 5.57 17.11 -14.03
CA SER A 177 6.65 17.98 -14.52
C SER A 177 7.75 18.26 -13.50
N LEU A 178 7.52 18.01 -12.22
CA LEU A 178 8.49 18.29 -11.15
C LEU A 178 9.64 17.26 -11.12
N GLU A 179 10.85 17.77 -10.89
CA GLU A 179 11.97 16.93 -10.49
C GLU A 179 11.95 16.68 -8.98
N MET A 180 12.50 15.54 -8.55
CA MET A 180 12.73 15.29 -7.13
C MET A 180 13.68 16.35 -6.57
N LYS A 181 13.24 17.10 -5.55
CA LYS A 181 14.08 18.12 -4.92
C LYS A 181 15.27 17.48 -4.19
N PRO A 182 16.45 18.11 -4.17
CA PRO A 182 17.61 17.63 -3.42
C PRO A 182 17.27 17.36 -1.94
N GLU A 183 16.50 18.25 -1.30
CA GLU A 183 16.07 18.12 0.11
C GLU A 183 15.24 16.85 0.40
N TRP A 184 14.54 16.31 -0.60
CA TRP A 184 13.76 15.07 -0.49
C TRP A 184 14.66 13.82 -0.59
N LEU A 185 15.87 13.98 -1.12
CA LEU A 185 16.86 12.91 -1.30
C LEU A 185 17.90 12.89 -0.18
N GLU A 186 18.09 13.98 0.55
CA GLU A 186 19.12 14.13 1.59
C GLU A 186 19.01 13.12 2.74
N ARG A 187 17.77 12.74 3.14
CA ARG A 187 17.59 11.80 4.25
C ARG A 187 17.93 10.36 3.81
N ASP A 188 19.01 9.84 4.37
CA ASP A 188 19.40 8.43 4.34
C ASP A 188 19.83 8.02 5.75
N ASN A 189 18.94 7.32 6.47
CA ASN A 189 19.12 6.94 7.87
C ASN A 189 18.87 5.44 8.09
N ILE A 190 18.70 4.66 7.01
CA ILE A 190 18.62 3.20 7.11
C ILE A 190 19.97 2.63 7.56
N GLU A 191 19.90 1.55 8.31
CA GLU A 191 21.10 0.79 8.64
C GLU A 191 21.59 0.01 7.40
N ARG A 192 22.87 0.16 7.07
CA ARG A 192 23.51 -0.56 5.96
C ARG A 192 24.41 -1.67 6.50
N ARG A 193 24.37 -2.86 5.89
CA ARG A 193 25.16 -4.03 6.27
C ARG A 193 25.68 -4.78 5.05
N SER A 194 26.85 -5.39 5.20
CA SER A 194 27.50 -6.20 4.17
C SER A 194 28.13 -7.43 4.81
N GLY A 195 28.00 -8.58 4.16
CA GLY A 195 28.68 -9.83 4.56
C GLY A 195 28.31 -10.38 5.94
N ILE A 196 27.16 -10.01 6.51
CA ILE A 196 26.68 -10.56 7.79
C ILE A 196 26.21 -12.00 7.61
N SER A 197 26.26 -12.80 8.69
CA SER A 197 25.70 -14.14 8.70
C SER A 197 24.16 -14.12 8.70
N VAL A 198 23.53 -15.25 8.36
CA VAL A 198 22.07 -15.38 8.40
C VAL A 198 21.55 -15.24 9.85
N ASP A 199 22.26 -15.79 10.82
CA ASP A 199 21.87 -15.68 12.24
C ASP A 199 21.96 -14.23 12.73
N GLU A 200 23.00 -13.49 12.33
CA GLU A 200 23.10 -12.05 12.63
C GLU A 200 22.01 -11.25 11.95
N PHE A 201 21.61 -11.62 10.73
CA PHE A 201 20.49 -10.97 10.05
C PHE A 201 19.18 -11.18 10.82
N ILE A 202 18.90 -12.42 11.22
CA ILE A 202 17.69 -12.79 11.95
C ILE A 202 17.63 -12.05 13.29
N LEU A 203 18.68 -12.16 14.11
CA LEU A 203 18.73 -11.61 15.47
C LEU A 203 18.63 -10.08 15.49
N ASN A 204 19.24 -9.39 14.53
CA ASN A 204 19.35 -7.93 14.56
C ASN A 204 18.31 -7.19 13.70
N PHE A 205 17.68 -7.87 12.75
CA PHE A 205 16.77 -7.23 11.79
C PHE A 205 15.43 -7.95 11.63
N GLU A 206 15.43 -9.25 11.36
CA GLU A 206 14.18 -9.97 11.14
C GLU A 206 13.34 -10.10 12.41
N GLU A 207 13.94 -10.59 13.51
CA GLU A 207 13.27 -10.73 14.82
C GLU A 207 12.84 -9.38 15.44
N PRO A 208 13.67 -8.33 15.42
CA PRO A 208 13.26 -7.01 15.92
C PRO A 208 12.33 -6.25 14.96
N ASN A 209 11.95 -6.85 13.81
CA ASN A 209 11.12 -6.22 12.78
C ASN A 209 11.70 -4.88 12.29
N LYS A 210 12.99 -4.87 11.95
CA LYS A 210 13.76 -3.67 11.59
C LYS A 210 14.21 -3.69 10.13
N PRO A 211 13.92 -2.65 9.33
CA PRO A 211 14.42 -2.53 7.96
C PRO A 211 15.94 -2.42 7.93
N VAL A 212 16.56 -2.99 6.90
CA VAL A 212 18.00 -2.92 6.66
C VAL A 212 18.28 -2.91 5.17
N LEU A 213 19.34 -2.21 4.78
CA LEU A 213 19.88 -2.26 3.43
C LEU A 213 21.13 -3.14 3.41
N LEU A 214 21.12 -4.13 2.54
CA LEU A 214 22.13 -5.18 2.43
C LEU A 214 22.92 -5.00 1.14
N GLU A 215 24.24 -4.97 1.28
CA GLU A 215 25.20 -4.81 0.18
C GLU A 215 25.85 -6.14 -0.17
N GLY A 216 26.28 -6.29 -1.43
CA GLY A 216 27.00 -7.47 -1.91
C GLY A 216 26.16 -8.73 -2.13
N CYS A 217 24.85 -8.67 -1.87
CA CYS A 217 23.93 -9.81 -2.01
C CYS A 217 23.74 -10.26 -3.47
N LEU A 218 23.88 -9.32 -4.40
CA LEU A 218 23.57 -9.51 -5.82
C LEU A 218 24.81 -9.79 -6.69
N ASN A 219 26.01 -9.79 -6.11
CA ASN A 219 27.29 -9.84 -6.85
C ASN A 219 27.43 -11.05 -7.80
N ASN A 220 26.72 -12.15 -7.52
CA ASN A 220 26.76 -13.38 -8.31
C ASN A 220 25.57 -13.53 -9.27
N TRP A 221 24.74 -12.50 -9.44
CA TRP A 221 23.61 -12.53 -10.35
C TRP A 221 24.05 -12.20 -11.76
N ALA A 222 23.77 -13.09 -12.70
CA ALA A 222 23.94 -12.80 -14.12
C ALA A 222 23.07 -11.62 -14.56
N ALA A 223 21.94 -11.38 -13.87
CA ALA A 223 21.10 -10.22 -14.09
C ALA A 223 21.84 -8.89 -13.90
N LEU A 224 22.73 -8.78 -12.90
CA LEU A 224 23.48 -7.55 -12.62
C LEU A 224 24.45 -7.19 -13.76
N GLU A 225 25.00 -8.20 -14.43
CA GLU A 225 25.92 -8.02 -15.56
C GLU A 225 25.18 -7.84 -16.90
N LYS A 226 24.11 -8.60 -17.12
CA LYS A 226 23.46 -8.70 -18.44
C LYS A 226 22.27 -7.77 -18.62
N TRP A 227 21.50 -7.51 -17.56
CA TRP A 227 20.20 -6.86 -17.74
C TRP A 227 20.36 -5.36 -17.95
N ASP A 228 20.31 -4.99 -19.21
CA ASP A 228 19.98 -3.65 -19.65
C ASP A 228 18.84 -3.69 -20.67
N ARG A 229 18.41 -2.51 -21.11
CA ARG A 229 17.29 -2.36 -22.04
C ARG A 229 17.53 -3.13 -23.34
N ASP A 230 18.72 -3.04 -23.91
CA ASP A 230 19.07 -3.67 -25.19
C ASP A 230 19.06 -5.20 -25.09
N TYR A 231 19.65 -5.74 -24.02
CA TYR A 231 19.62 -7.17 -23.73
C TYR A 231 18.18 -7.67 -23.54
N LEU A 232 17.38 -6.98 -22.72
CA LEU A 232 16.01 -7.40 -22.43
C LEU A 232 15.12 -7.32 -23.68
N ILE A 233 15.25 -6.29 -24.51
CA ILE A 233 14.56 -6.22 -25.81
C ILE A 233 14.97 -7.40 -26.70
N LYS A 234 16.26 -7.74 -26.75
CA LYS A 234 16.75 -8.87 -27.55
C LYS A 234 16.21 -10.21 -27.04
N VAL A 235 16.12 -10.40 -25.73
CA VAL A 235 15.70 -11.68 -25.11
C VAL A 235 14.19 -11.85 -25.11
N CYS A 236 13.44 -10.80 -24.76
CA CYS A 236 12.01 -10.89 -24.52
C CYS A 236 11.21 -9.64 -24.97
N GLY A 237 11.72 -8.86 -25.92
CA GLY A 237 11.07 -7.64 -26.42
C GLY A 237 9.64 -7.84 -26.94
N ASP A 238 9.35 -9.01 -27.51
CA ASP A 238 8.01 -9.37 -28.03
C ASP A 238 7.11 -10.10 -27.01
N VAL A 239 7.61 -10.38 -25.81
CA VAL A 239 6.85 -11.01 -24.71
C VAL A 239 6.03 -9.95 -23.98
N ALA A 240 4.77 -10.27 -23.67
CA ALA A 240 3.88 -9.39 -22.94
C ALA A 240 4.07 -9.52 -21.43
N PHE A 241 4.23 -8.39 -20.76
CA PHE A 241 4.35 -8.29 -19.30
C PHE A 241 3.18 -7.49 -18.73
N SER A 242 2.84 -7.76 -17.47
CA SER A 242 1.88 -6.97 -16.70
C SER A 242 2.41 -5.57 -16.47
N VAL A 243 1.68 -4.58 -16.98
CA VAL A 243 2.01 -3.15 -16.92
C VAL A 243 0.76 -2.39 -16.48
N GLY A 244 0.65 -2.15 -15.17
CA GLY A 244 -0.58 -1.62 -14.58
C GLY A 244 -1.80 -2.50 -14.92
N PRO A 245 -2.88 -1.95 -15.50
CA PRO A 245 -4.11 -2.70 -15.77
C PRO A 245 -4.09 -3.53 -17.07
N VAL A 246 -2.99 -3.56 -17.82
CA VAL A 246 -2.90 -4.23 -19.12
C VAL A 246 -1.65 -5.11 -19.21
N GLU A 247 -1.64 -6.04 -20.17
CA GLU A 247 -0.41 -6.72 -20.59
C GLU A 247 0.14 -6.05 -21.85
N MET A 248 1.42 -5.69 -21.86
CA MET A 248 2.06 -5.00 -22.97
C MET A 248 3.40 -5.65 -23.32
N LYS A 249 3.72 -5.69 -24.63
CA LYS A 249 5.04 -6.17 -25.09
C LYS A 249 6.15 -5.31 -24.51
N LEU A 250 7.22 -5.94 -24.03
CA LEU A 250 8.32 -5.23 -23.37
C LEU A 250 8.90 -4.09 -24.22
N LYS A 251 9.06 -4.30 -25.53
CA LYS A 251 9.57 -3.26 -26.43
C LYS A 251 8.64 -2.04 -26.55
N GLU A 252 7.33 -2.27 -26.50
CA GLU A 252 6.34 -1.19 -26.54
C GLU A 252 6.26 -0.47 -25.20
N TYR A 253 6.48 -1.20 -24.10
CA TYR A 253 6.60 -0.59 -22.78
C TYR A 253 7.79 0.37 -22.70
N PHE A 254 8.96 -0.02 -23.17
CA PHE A 254 10.12 0.89 -23.20
C PHE A 254 9.86 2.11 -24.10
N ARG A 255 9.19 1.93 -25.24
CA ARG A 255 8.80 3.04 -26.12
C ARG A 255 7.82 4.01 -25.45
N TYR A 256 6.89 3.49 -24.65
CA TYR A 256 6.01 4.29 -23.80
C TYR A 256 6.84 5.04 -22.74
N ALA A 257 7.72 4.35 -22.03
CA ALA A 257 8.53 4.90 -20.94
C ALA A 257 9.43 6.07 -21.39
N ASP A 258 9.88 6.07 -22.66
CA ASP A 258 10.69 7.14 -23.24
C ASP A 258 9.92 8.45 -23.48
N GLY A 259 8.61 8.35 -23.76
CA GLY A 259 7.79 9.49 -24.18
C GLY A 259 6.80 9.98 -23.14
N ALA A 260 6.45 9.15 -22.17
CA ALA A 260 5.35 9.42 -21.24
C ALA A 260 5.68 10.58 -20.27
N LYS A 261 4.73 11.50 -20.13
CA LYS A 261 4.81 12.66 -19.23
C LYS A 261 3.49 12.78 -18.46
N GLU A 262 3.36 11.99 -17.41
CA GLU A 262 2.17 11.95 -16.57
C GLU A 262 2.58 11.75 -15.11
N GLU A 263 1.70 12.15 -14.19
CA GLU A 263 1.91 12.00 -12.74
C GLU A 263 1.84 10.53 -12.28
N ARG A 264 1.21 9.66 -13.07
CA ARG A 264 1.02 8.23 -12.78
C ARG A 264 1.46 7.37 -13.98
N LEU A 265 2.76 7.26 -14.13
CA LEU A 265 3.38 6.44 -15.18
C LEU A 265 2.97 4.97 -15.03
N LEU A 266 2.74 4.29 -16.16
CA LEU A 266 2.56 2.85 -16.16
C LEU A 266 3.84 2.16 -15.66
N TYR A 267 3.66 1.19 -14.78
CA TYR A 267 4.75 0.49 -14.11
C TYR A 267 4.68 -1.00 -14.43
N LEU A 268 5.78 -1.57 -14.93
CA LEU A 268 5.87 -3.00 -15.20
C LEU A 268 6.10 -3.72 -13.89
N PHE A 269 5.17 -4.61 -13.55
CA PHE A 269 5.16 -5.35 -12.29
C PHE A 269 4.57 -6.74 -12.56
N ASP A 270 5.42 -7.69 -12.96
CA ASP A 270 4.96 -8.98 -13.50
C ASP A 270 5.35 -10.16 -12.61
N PRO A 271 4.38 -10.91 -12.06
CA PRO A 271 4.65 -12.05 -11.19
C PRO A 271 5.14 -13.30 -11.91
N LYS A 272 4.79 -13.41 -13.19
CA LYS A 272 4.98 -14.61 -14.02
C LYS A 272 6.17 -14.47 -14.96
N PHE A 273 7.01 -13.46 -14.77
CA PHE A 273 8.15 -13.17 -15.64
C PHE A 273 9.07 -14.37 -15.86
N ALA A 274 9.29 -15.17 -14.81
CA ALA A 274 10.14 -16.35 -14.86
C ALA A 274 9.46 -17.56 -15.55
N GLU A 275 8.13 -17.61 -15.60
CA GLU A 275 7.38 -18.60 -16.39
C GLU A 275 7.34 -18.19 -17.86
N LYS A 276 7.09 -16.90 -18.11
CA LYS A 276 7.06 -16.29 -19.45
C LYS A 276 8.45 -16.35 -20.11
N VAL A 277 9.51 -16.12 -19.33
CA VAL A 277 10.90 -16.09 -19.80
C VAL A 277 11.80 -16.84 -18.80
N PRO A 278 11.92 -18.17 -18.91
CA PRO A 278 12.70 -18.99 -17.98
C PRO A 278 14.15 -18.54 -17.78
N GLN A 279 14.76 -17.96 -18.82
CA GLN A 279 16.11 -17.39 -18.74
C GLN A 279 16.21 -16.29 -17.67
N LEU A 280 15.22 -15.40 -17.57
CA LEU A 280 15.22 -14.35 -16.53
C LEU A 280 15.13 -14.96 -15.13
N GLY A 281 14.36 -16.05 -14.97
CA GLY A 281 14.30 -16.80 -13.72
C GLY A 281 15.63 -17.45 -13.32
N SER A 282 16.46 -17.81 -14.30
CA SER A 282 17.79 -18.41 -14.07
C SER A 282 18.91 -17.40 -13.84
N ASP A 283 18.71 -16.13 -14.22
CA ASP A 283 19.74 -15.08 -14.13
C ASP A 283 19.90 -14.52 -12.69
N TYR A 284 19.07 -14.96 -11.72
CA TYR A 284 19.13 -14.54 -10.32
C TYR A 284 18.95 -15.70 -9.34
N LYS A 285 19.30 -15.48 -8.07
CA LYS A 285 19.07 -16.42 -6.96
C LYS A 285 18.60 -15.67 -5.73
N VAL A 286 17.65 -16.23 -4.99
CA VAL A 286 17.20 -15.66 -3.71
C VAL A 286 18.39 -15.50 -2.75
N PRO A 287 18.65 -14.29 -2.20
CA PRO A 287 19.73 -14.07 -1.23
C PRO A 287 19.59 -15.00 -0.02
N SER A 288 20.72 -15.36 0.60
CA SER A 288 20.75 -16.38 1.66
C SER A 288 19.82 -16.11 2.84
N TYR A 289 19.62 -14.82 3.17
CA TYR A 289 18.76 -14.36 4.26
C TYR A 289 17.29 -14.72 4.07
N PHE A 290 16.83 -14.82 2.82
CA PHE A 290 15.41 -14.93 2.47
C PHE A 290 15.04 -16.29 1.86
N ARG A 291 15.90 -17.31 2.03
CA ARG A 291 15.67 -18.65 1.47
C ARG A 291 14.62 -19.45 2.24
N GLU A 292 14.43 -19.14 3.51
CA GLU A 292 13.33 -19.73 4.27
C GLU A 292 12.03 -19.07 3.83
N ASP A 293 11.19 -19.86 3.18
CA ASP A 293 9.96 -19.37 2.59
C ASP A 293 8.86 -20.42 2.80
N LEU A 294 8.16 -20.28 3.92
CA LEU A 294 7.17 -21.23 4.40
C LEU A 294 5.93 -21.26 3.50
N PHE A 295 5.68 -20.25 2.66
CA PHE A 295 4.60 -20.30 1.67
C PHE A 295 4.89 -21.27 0.53
N SER A 296 6.14 -21.71 0.35
CA SER A 296 6.47 -22.75 -0.63
C SER A 296 5.68 -24.05 -0.43
N VAL A 297 5.23 -24.35 0.80
CA VAL A 297 4.43 -25.56 1.11
C VAL A 297 3.03 -25.51 0.51
N LEU A 298 2.53 -24.32 0.14
CA LEU A 298 1.20 -24.15 -0.45
C LEU A 298 1.14 -24.63 -1.91
N GLY A 299 2.29 -24.86 -2.55
CA GLY A 299 2.36 -25.32 -3.93
C GLY A 299 1.63 -24.36 -4.88
N ASN A 300 0.64 -24.88 -5.62
CA ASN A 300 -0.13 -24.11 -6.59
C ASN A 300 -1.14 -23.14 -5.96
N GLU A 301 -1.48 -23.32 -4.68
CA GLU A 301 -2.37 -22.41 -3.93
C GLU A 301 -1.62 -21.19 -3.37
N ARG A 302 -0.32 -21.10 -3.65
CA ARG A 302 0.50 -19.99 -3.19
C ARG A 302 0.11 -18.71 -3.94
N PRO A 303 -0.12 -17.59 -3.22
CA PRO A 303 -0.25 -16.28 -3.85
C PRO A 303 0.99 -15.90 -4.66
N ASP A 304 0.82 -15.02 -5.64
CA ASP A 304 1.95 -14.39 -6.32
C ASP A 304 2.92 -13.81 -5.29
N TYR A 305 4.22 -14.09 -5.45
CA TYR A 305 5.21 -13.83 -4.40
C TYR A 305 6.51 -13.24 -4.90
N ARG A 306 6.72 -13.20 -6.21
CA ARG A 306 7.94 -12.67 -6.82
C ARG A 306 7.56 -11.86 -8.03
N TRP A 307 8.20 -10.72 -8.23
CA TRP A 307 7.92 -9.86 -9.38
C TRP A 307 9.22 -9.34 -9.98
N VAL A 308 9.25 -9.25 -11.31
CA VAL A 308 10.17 -8.33 -11.98
C VAL A 308 9.50 -6.97 -12.07
N ILE A 309 10.28 -5.93 -11.78
CA ILE A 309 9.79 -4.57 -11.72
C ILE A 309 10.66 -3.69 -12.60
N MET A 310 10.05 -2.98 -13.54
CA MET A 310 10.75 -2.05 -14.43
C MET A 310 9.96 -0.76 -14.56
N GLY A 311 10.65 0.38 -14.58
CA GLY A 311 10.00 1.63 -14.91
C GLY A 311 10.90 2.85 -15.04
N PRO A 312 10.42 3.91 -15.72
CA PRO A 312 11.14 5.16 -15.89
C PRO A 312 11.24 5.97 -14.59
N ALA A 313 12.07 7.02 -14.60
CA ALA A 313 12.15 7.98 -13.50
C ALA A 313 10.76 8.56 -13.15
N GLY A 314 10.46 8.65 -11.85
CA GLY A 314 9.18 9.13 -11.33
C GLY A 314 8.09 8.05 -11.20
N SER A 315 8.26 6.87 -11.80
CA SER A 315 7.38 5.72 -11.55
C SER A 315 7.71 5.06 -10.20
N GLY A 316 6.78 4.27 -9.66
CA GLY A 316 6.96 3.61 -8.38
C GLY A 316 5.65 3.14 -7.75
N SER A 317 5.68 2.96 -6.43
CA SER A 317 4.52 2.56 -5.64
C SER A 317 4.29 3.58 -4.51
N SER A 318 3.04 4.04 -4.36
CA SER A 318 2.60 4.85 -3.22
C SER A 318 2.65 4.05 -1.91
N PHE A 319 2.35 4.69 -0.77
CA PHE A 319 2.34 4.00 0.52
C PHE A 319 1.39 2.80 0.54
N HIS A 320 1.95 1.66 0.94
CA HIS A 320 1.23 0.42 1.16
C HIS A 320 1.94 -0.42 2.23
N ILE A 321 1.25 -1.44 2.71
CA ILE A 321 1.81 -2.53 3.50
C ILE A 321 1.70 -3.80 2.63
N ASP A 322 2.74 -4.63 2.68
CA ASP A 322 2.71 -5.91 1.97
C ASP A 322 1.56 -6.82 2.47
N PRO A 323 0.85 -7.50 1.57
CA PRO A 323 -0.32 -8.29 1.93
C PRO A 323 0.06 -9.55 2.74
N ASN A 324 -0.95 -10.19 3.33
CA ASN A 324 -0.82 -11.50 3.97
C ASN A 324 0.23 -11.60 5.07
N SER A 325 0.56 -10.47 5.71
CA SER A 325 1.56 -10.42 6.79
C SER A 325 2.93 -10.96 6.32
N THR A 326 3.29 -10.74 5.05
CA THR A 326 4.60 -11.13 4.53
C THR A 326 5.65 -10.06 4.81
N SER A 327 6.91 -10.48 4.93
CA SER A 327 8.05 -9.56 4.74
C SER A 327 8.46 -9.60 3.28
N ALA A 328 9.21 -8.58 2.83
CA ALA A 328 9.70 -8.52 1.46
C ALA A 328 11.18 -8.15 1.40
N TRP A 329 11.81 -8.50 0.28
CA TRP A 329 13.09 -7.95 -0.11
C TRP A 329 13.03 -7.45 -1.54
N ASN A 330 13.72 -6.35 -1.83
CA ASN A 330 13.81 -5.75 -3.16
C ASN A 330 15.27 -5.54 -3.55
N GLY A 331 15.73 -6.28 -4.58
CA GLY A 331 17.07 -6.17 -5.13
C GLY A 331 17.09 -5.33 -6.39
N VAL A 332 17.83 -4.22 -6.35
CA VAL A 332 17.96 -3.30 -7.49
C VAL A 332 19.07 -3.80 -8.42
N ILE A 333 18.72 -4.08 -9.67
CA ILE A 333 19.63 -4.59 -10.70
C ILE A 333 20.21 -3.43 -11.50
N LYS A 334 19.36 -2.45 -11.85
CA LYS A 334 19.76 -1.24 -12.57
C LYS A 334 19.01 -0.04 -12.02
N GLY A 335 19.65 1.11 -12.06
CA GLY A 335 19.10 2.38 -11.58
C GLY A 335 19.15 2.53 -10.06
N SER A 336 18.27 3.37 -9.53
CA SER A 336 18.18 3.68 -8.11
C SER A 336 16.76 4.05 -7.70
N LYS A 337 16.41 3.71 -6.46
CA LYS A 337 15.08 3.88 -5.88
C LYS A 337 15.19 4.62 -4.55
N LYS A 338 14.40 5.68 -4.35
CA LYS A 338 14.21 6.30 -3.05
C LYS A 338 13.10 5.56 -2.31
N TRP A 339 13.39 5.16 -1.08
CA TRP A 339 12.48 4.50 -0.16
C TRP A 339 12.15 5.41 1.01
N VAL A 340 10.88 5.40 1.41
CA VAL A 340 10.39 6.04 2.63
C VAL A 340 9.56 5.01 3.37
N LEU A 341 9.96 4.66 4.59
CA LEU A 341 9.32 3.64 5.41
C LEU A 341 8.86 4.21 6.75
N PHE A 342 7.64 3.87 7.15
CA PHE A 342 7.12 4.13 8.49
C PHE A 342 6.85 2.80 9.22
N PRO A 343 7.10 2.75 10.54
CA PRO A 343 6.85 1.55 11.31
C PRO A 343 5.34 1.22 11.36
N PRO A 344 4.97 -0.04 11.66
CA PRO A 344 3.58 -0.51 11.56
C PRO A 344 2.56 0.29 12.38
N ASP A 345 2.98 0.89 13.49
CA ASP A 345 2.16 1.70 14.40
C ASP A 345 1.99 3.17 13.96
N VAL A 346 2.67 3.58 12.87
CA VAL A 346 2.68 4.97 12.40
C VAL A 346 2.11 5.06 11.00
N ILE A 347 0.91 5.64 10.90
CA ILE A 347 0.29 5.97 9.61
C ILE A 347 1.03 7.16 8.98
N PRO A 348 1.50 7.06 7.72
CA PRO A 348 2.16 8.17 7.05
C PRO A 348 1.24 9.40 6.91
N PRO A 349 1.78 10.63 6.92
CA PRO A 349 0.97 11.83 6.73
C PRO A 349 0.27 11.82 5.37
N GLY A 350 -1.01 12.21 5.34
CA GLY A 350 -1.84 12.19 4.13
C GLY A 350 -2.33 10.80 3.71
N VAL A 351 -2.03 9.76 4.50
CA VAL A 351 -2.53 8.39 4.28
C VAL A 351 -3.66 8.12 5.27
N HIS A 352 -4.77 7.58 4.76
CA HIS A 352 -5.97 7.28 5.54
C HIS A 352 -6.45 5.87 5.20
N PRO A 353 -5.98 4.83 5.92
CA PRO A 353 -6.49 3.47 5.75
C PRO A 353 -7.93 3.36 6.29
N SER A 354 -8.73 2.51 5.67
CA SER A 354 -10.04 2.09 6.20
C SER A 354 -9.87 1.33 7.52
N PRO A 355 -10.92 1.23 8.37
CA PRO A 355 -10.82 0.55 9.66
C PRO A 355 -10.37 -0.92 9.57
N ASP A 356 -10.66 -1.60 8.46
CA ASP A 356 -10.25 -2.97 8.16
C ASP A 356 -8.93 -3.07 7.36
N GLY A 357 -8.33 -1.93 6.99
CA GLY A 357 -7.11 -1.84 6.20
C GLY A 357 -7.24 -2.28 4.73
N ALA A 358 -8.46 -2.56 4.26
CA ALA A 358 -8.70 -3.04 2.88
C ALA A 358 -8.55 -1.94 1.84
N GLU A 359 -8.90 -0.69 2.19
CA GLU A 359 -8.78 0.47 1.33
C GLU A 359 -7.82 1.48 1.95
N VAL A 360 -6.95 2.08 1.14
CA VAL A 360 -6.01 3.10 1.59
C VAL A 360 -6.17 4.34 0.72
N ALA A 361 -6.78 5.38 1.28
CA ALA A 361 -6.78 6.69 0.64
C ALA A 361 -5.38 7.31 0.82
N CYS A 362 -4.74 7.62 -0.30
CA CYS A 362 -3.42 8.25 -0.36
C CYS A 362 -3.42 9.35 -1.41
N PRO A 363 -2.41 10.25 -1.42
CA PRO A 363 -2.26 11.23 -2.50
C PRO A 363 -2.24 10.55 -3.87
N VAL A 364 -2.76 11.24 -4.88
CA VAL A 364 -2.96 10.72 -6.24
C VAL A 364 -1.63 10.27 -6.84
N SER A 365 -0.55 11.02 -6.60
CA SER A 365 0.79 10.68 -7.06
C SER A 365 1.83 10.70 -5.94
N ILE A 366 2.95 10.02 -6.17
CA ILE A 366 4.08 10.00 -5.23
C ILE A 366 4.66 11.42 -5.06
N ILE A 367 4.77 12.18 -6.15
CA ILE A 367 5.29 13.55 -6.12
C ILE A 367 4.37 14.48 -5.32
N GLU A 368 3.05 14.32 -5.44
CA GLU A 368 2.10 15.05 -4.62
C GLU A 368 2.34 14.82 -3.12
N TRP A 369 2.63 13.57 -2.73
CA TRP A 369 2.96 13.28 -1.33
C TRP A 369 4.21 14.04 -0.87
N PHE A 370 5.27 14.06 -1.68
CA PHE A 370 6.48 14.81 -1.38
C PHE A 370 6.24 16.32 -1.26
N MET A 371 5.39 16.88 -2.12
CA MET A 371 5.07 18.30 -2.07
C MET A 371 4.29 18.69 -0.82
N ASN A 372 3.25 17.94 -0.50
CA ASN A 372 2.23 18.38 0.46
C ASN A 372 2.44 17.82 1.87
N PHE A 373 3.13 16.68 2.00
CA PHE A 373 3.17 15.91 3.24
C PHE A 373 4.58 15.61 3.75
N TYR A 374 5.60 15.55 2.88
CA TYR A 374 6.96 15.23 3.31
C TYR A 374 7.54 16.27 4.28
N GLY A 375 7.20 17.55 4.14
CA GLY A 375 7.62 18.61 5.07
C GLY A 375 7.26 18.31 6.53
N ALA A 376 6.07 17.74 6.77
CA ALA A 376 5.62 17.35 8.10
C ALA A 376 6.51 16.27 8.75
N THR A 377 7.25 15.49 7.95
CA THR A 377 8.15 14.45 8.47
C THR A 377 9.39 15.03 9.18
N LYS A 378 9.76 16.29 8.90
CA LYS A 378 10.94 16.93 9.52
C LYS A 378 10.79 17.09 11.04
N THR A 379 9.58 17.39 11.49
CA THR A 379 9.22 17.66 12.90
C THR A 379 8.49 16.50 13.57
N TRP A 380 8.31 15.38 12.88
CA TRP A 380 7.59 14.22 13.39
C TRP A 380 8.34 13.51 14.52
N LYS A 381 7.61 13.03 15.54
CA LYS A 381 8.18 12.36 16.72
C LYS A 381 8.94 11.08 16.36
N GLN A 382 8.33 10.25 15.50
CA GLN A 382 8.95 9.08 14.89
C GLN A 382 9.25 9.40 13.42
N ARG A 383 10.49 9.78 13.13
CA ARG A 383 10.90 10.10 11.75
C ARG A 383 10.87 8.83 10.90
N PRO A 384 10.50 8.94 9.61
CA PRO A 384 10.57 7.80 8.70
C PRO A 384 12.01 7.30 8.54
N VAL A 385 12.13 6.01 8.27
CA VAL A 385 13.36 5.39 7.79
C VAL A 385 13.42 5.60 6.28
N GLU A 386 14.52 6.13 5.78
CA GLU A 386 14.68 6.50 4.38
C GLU A 386 16.04 6.08 3.86
N CYS A 387 16.09 5.75 2.57
CA CYS A 387 17.33 5.51 1.88
C CYS A 387 17.20 5.65 0.37
N VAL A 388 18.33 5.83 -0.30
CA VAL A 388 18.45 5.56 -1.73
C VAL A 388 19.10 4.19 -1.91
N CYS A 389 18.33 3.25 -2.45
CA CYS A 389 18.78 1.90 -2.79
C CYS A 389 19.26 1.88 -4.25
N LYS A 390 20.52 1.55 -4.46
CA LYS A 390 21.21 1.60 -5.76
C LYS A 390 21.41 0.20 -6.35
N ALA A 391 21.73 0.14 -7.64
CA ALA A 391 22.11 -1.10 -8.31
C ALA A 391 23.14 -1.91 -7.51
N GLY A 392 22.85 -3.19 -7.28
CA GLY A 392 23.65 -4.11 -6.46
C GLY A 392 23.23 -4.22 -4.99
N GLU A 393 22.37 -3.32 -4.52
CA GLU A 393 21.86 -3.29 -3.14
C GLU A 393 20.49 -4.00 -3.02
N VAL A 394 20.21 -4.51 -1.81
CA VAL A 394 18.93 -5.14 -1.46
C VAL A 394 18.37 -4.48 -0.23
N ILE A 395 17.14 -3.99 -0.28
CA ILE A 395 16.43 -3.55 0.92
C ILE A 395 15.57 -4.69 1.46
N PHE A 396 15.61 -4.89 2.78
CA PHE A 396 14.68 -5.73 3.53
C PHE A 396 13.55 -4.86 4.11
N VAL A 397 12.32 -5.23 3.80
CA VAL A 397 11.10 -4.60 4.30
C VAL A 397 10.42 -5.59 5.24
N PRO A 398 10.42 -5.36 6.55
CA PRO A 398 9.75 -6.25 7.49
C PRO A 398 8.23 -6.17 7.32
N ASN A 399 7.54 -7.24 7.70
CA ASN A 399 6.08 -7.26 7.82
C ASN A 399 5.56 -5.99 8.51
N GLY A 400 4.47 -5.43 7.96
CA GLY A 400 3.69 -4.38 8.59
C GLY A 400 4.20 -2.97 8.32
N TRP A 401 5.40 -2.81 7.75
CA TRP A 401 5.96 -1.50 7.47
C TRP A 401 5.26 -0.83 6.30
N TRP A 402 4.74 0.37 6.54
CA TRP A 402 4.30 1.26 5.47
C TRP A 402 5.50 1.67 4.65
N HIS A 403 5.41 1.53 3.32
CA HIS A 403 6.52 1.93 2.46
C HIS A 403 6.06 2.52 1.13
N LEU A 404 6.79 3.55 0.71
CA LEU A 404 6.66 4.23 -0.57
C LEU A 404 7.99 4.16 -1.31
N VAL A 405 7.93 3.96 -2.63
CA VAL A 405 9.10 3.79 -3.48
C VAL A 405 8.95 4.64 -4.73
N ILE A 406 9.96 5.45 -5.05
CA ILE A 406 10.05 6.18 -6.32
C ILE A 406 11.36 5.88 -7.04
N ASN A 407 11.28 5.59 -8.33
CA ASN A 407 12.42 5.42 -9.22
C ASN A 407 13.04 6.78 -9.52
N LEU A 408 14.31 6.96 -9.20
CA LEU A 408 15.03 8.23 -9.47
C LEU A 408 15.53 8.30 -10.92
N GLU A 409 15.68 7.13 -11.54
CA GLU A 409 16.09 6.92 -12.92
C GLU A 409 15.41 5.66 -13.48
N GLU A 410 15.62 5.34 -14.76
CA GLU A 410 15.16 4.05 -15.29
C GLU A 410 15.73 2.90 -14.45
N SER A 411 14.82 2.12 -13.86
CA SER A 411 15.16 1.14 -12.84
C SER A 411 14.64 -0.24 -13.21
N ILE A 412 15.46 -1.26 -12.93
CA ILE A 412 15.12 -2.68 -13.05
C ILE A 412 15.40 -3.33 -11.69
N ALA A 413 14.43 -4.07 -11.14
CA ALA A 413 14.56 -4.75 -9.86
C ALA A 413 13.79 -6.07 -9.84
N ILE A 414 14.16 -6.93 -8.89
CA ILE A 414 13.38 -8.10 -8.51
C ILE A 414 12.99 -7.94 -7.05
N THR A 415 11.72 -8.18 -6.75
CA THR A 415 11.20 -8.19 -5.38
C THR A 415 10.55 -9.53 -5.08
N GLN A 416 10.63 -9.99 -3.84
CA GLN A 416 9.83 -11.13 -3.38
C GLN A 416 9.29 -10.94 -1.98
N ASN A 417 8.07 -11.44 -1.79
CA ASN A 417 7.43 -11.57 -0.51
C ASN A 417 7.63 -13.00 0.00
N TYR A 418 7.96 -13.13 1.27
CA TYR A 418 8.25 -14.41 1.89
C TYR A 418 7.75 -14.45 3.34
N VAL A 419 7.56 -15.68 3.82
CA VAL A 419 7.23 -15.95 5.21
C VAL A 419 8.32 -16.82 5.80
N SER A 420 8.96 -16.34 6.86
CA SER A 420 9.93 -17.09 7.64
C SER A 420 9.29 -17.59 8.94
N ARG A 421 10.04 -18.35 9.72
CA ARG A 421 9.61 -18.76 11.07
C ARG A 421 9.27 -17.57 11.97
N VAL A 422 9.90 -16.41 11.73
CA VAL A 422 9.80 -15.22 12.57
C VAL A 422 8.46 -14.52 12.38
N ASN A 423 8.06 -14.27 11.13
CA ASN A 423 6.78 -13.60 10.83
C ASN A 423 5.59 -14.57 10.70
N LEU A 424 5.81 -15.88 10.84
CA LEU A 424 4.77 -16.89 10.80
C LEU A 424 3.71 -16.69 11.90
N TYR A 425 4.14 -16.32 13.12
CA TYR A 425 3.22 -16.06 14.23
C TYR A 425 2.24 -14.95 13.90
N ASP A 426 2.74 -13.80 13.43
CA ASP A 426 1.89 -12.66 13.07
C ASP A 426 0.92 -13.03 11.96
N LYS A 427 1.34 -13.87 11.00
CA LYS A 427 0.41 -14.39 10.01
C LYS A 427 -0.68 -15.27 10.63
N PHE A 428 -0.34 -16.24 11.47
CA PHE A 428 -1.37 -17.06 12.14
C PHE A 428 -2.28 -16.20 12.99
N ARG A 429 -1.72 -15.21 13.68
CA ARG A 429 -2.47 -14.22 14.45
C ARG A 429 -3.46 -13.47 13.55
N SER A 430 -3.00 -12.86 12.45
CA SER A 430 -3.86 -12.13 11.51
C SER A 430 -4.92 -13.03 10.88
N ALA A 431 -4.57 -14.25 10.49
CA ALA A 431 -5.50 -15.20 9.88
C ALA A 431 -6.58 -15.67 10.87
N ILE A 432 -6.20 -15.94 12.13
CA ILE A 432 -7.14 -16.29 13.19
C ILE A 432 -8.02 -15.08 13.52
N GLU A 433 -7.47 -13.88 13.62
CA GLU A 433 -8.23 -12.68 13.93
C GLU A 433 -9.22 -12.32 12.80
N ALA A 434 -8.82 -12.48 11.54
CA ALA A 434 -9.71 -12.28 10.40
C ALA A 434 -10.86 -13.31 10.35
N SER A 435 -10.57 -14.56 10.71
CA SER A 435 -11.55 -15.64 10.72
C SER A 435 -12.43 -15.64 11.98
N PHE A 436 -11.88 -15.18 13.11
CA PHE A 436 -12.48 -15.20 14.44
C PHE A 436 -12.13 -13.93 15.23
N PRO A 437 -12.69 -12.76 14.87
CA PRO A 437 -12.36 -11.49 15.51
C PRO A 437 -12.53 -11.51 17.04
N GLY A 438 -11.56 -10.95 17.75
CA GLY A 438 -11.52 -10.84 19.21
C GLY A 438 -11.07 -12.10 19.96
N THR A 439 -10.90 -13.23 19.27
CA THR A 439 -10.55 -14.51 19.91
C THR A 439 -9.17 -14.46 20.56
N ILE A 440 -8.20 -13.85 19.88
CA ILE A 440 -6.83 -13.78 20.39
C ILE A 440 -6.77 -12.89 21.63
N SER A 441 -7.41 -11.72 21.60
CA SER A 441 -7.49 -10.83 22.76
C SER A 441 -8.19 -11.47 23.95
N GLN A 442 -9.26 -12.24 23.73
CA GLN A 442 -9.93 -13.00 24.79
C GLN A 442 -9.02 -14.09 25.39
N LEU A 443 -8.26 -14.80 24.55
CA LEU A 443 -7.30 -15.81 25.00
C LEU A 443 -6.12 -15.18 25.74
N GLU A 444 -5.62 -14.03 25.30
CA GLU A 444 -4.58 -13.25 25.97
C GLU A 444 -5.05 -12.79 27.36
N LEU A 445 -6.26 -12.22 27.46
CA LEU A 445 -6.86 -11.84 28.75
C LEU A 445 -7.00 -13.05 29.69
N LYS A 446 -7.53 -14.17 29.21
CA LYS A 446 -7.63 -15.42 29.99
C LYS A 446 -6.25 -15.95 30.40
N ALA A 447 -5.24 -15.84 29.54
CA ALA A 447 -3.88 -16.25 29.84
C ALA A 447 -3.23 -15.35 30.89
N GLU A 448 -3.44 -14.04 30.83
CA GLU A 448 -2.99 -13.07 31.83
C GLU A 448 -3.66 -13.30 33.19
N GLU A 449 -4.98 -13.55 33.21
CA GLU A 449 -5.70 -13.91 34.43
C GLU A 449 -5.15 -15.19 35.05
N LYS A 450 -4.89 -16.21 34.24
CA LYS A 450 -4.30 -17.48 34.68
C LYS A 450 -2.84 -17.33 35.13
N ALA A 451 -2.07 -16.43 34.51
CA ALA A 451 -0.71 -16.11 34.91
C ALA A 451 -0.66 -15.32 36.23
N LYS A 452 -1.62 -14.41 36.45
CA LYS A 452 -1.83 -13.72 37.74
C LYS A 452 -2.21 -14.72 38.84
N GLN A 453 -3.05 -15.71 38.53
CA GLN A 453 -3.38 -16.80 39.46
C GLN A 453 -2.18 -17.72 39.75
N LYS A 454 -1.28 -17.95 38.79
CA LYS A 454 -0.06 -18.76 38.97
C LYS A 454 1.06 -18.08 39.77
N LYS A 455 0.99 -16.77 40.02
CA LYS A 455 2.00 -16.03 40.80
C LYS A 455 1.85 -16.15 42.32
N VAL A 456 0.80 -16.82 42.82
CA VAL A 456 0.68 -17.17 44.24
C VAL A 456 1.39 -18.51 44.46
N SER A 457 2.57 -18.46 45.07
CA SER A 457 3.38 -19.64 45.36
C SER A 457 2.69 -20.50 46.42
N TYR A 458 2.52 -21.78 46.09
CA TYR A 458 2.07 -22.86 46.98
C TYR A 458 2.87 -22.99 48.30
N TRP A 459 4.06 -22.38 48.39
CA TRP A 459 4.93 -22.41 49.57
C TRP A 459 4.58 -21.39 50.67
N GLU A 460 3.60 -20.50 50.46
CA GLU A 460 3.19 -19.51 51.47
C GLU A 460 2.00 -19.95 52.34
N THR A 461 1.43 -21.15 52.13
CA THR A 461 0.17 -21.57 52.79
C THR A 461 0.24 -22.92 53.52
N VAL A 462 1.43 -23.37 53.94
CA VAL A 462 1.55 -24.58 54.77
C VAL A 462 2.34 -24.30 56.05
N SER A 463 1.67 -23.69 57.01
CA SER A 463 1.96 -23.86 58.44
C SER A 463 0.63 -23.93 59.18
N ASP A 464 0.17 -25.16 59.38
CA ASP A 464 -0.57 -25.66 60.55
C ASP A 464 -1.67 -26.65 60.14
N ALA A 465 -1.31 -27.93 60.19
CA ALA A 465 -2.27 -29.01 60.30
C ALA A 465 -1.91 -29.87 61.52
N LYS A 466 -2.82 -29.94 62.49
CA LYS A 466 -2.91 -31.05 63.44
C LYS A 466 -4.37 -31.46 63.65
N VAL A 467 -4.62 -32.73 63.31
CA VAL A 467 -5.40 -33.74 64.05
C VAL A 467 -6.92 -33.46 64.22
N GLY A 468 -7.86 -34.37 63.94
CA GLY A 468 -7.76 -35.81 63.73
C GLY A 468 -9.11 -36.50 63.46
N PHE A 469 -8.96 -37.82 63.38
CA PHE A 469 -9.75 -39.00 62.97
C PHE A 469 -11.26 -39.19 63.31
N SER A 470 -11.87 -40.09 62.50
CA SER A 470 -12.95 -41.10 62.75
C SER A 470 -14.34 -40.82 62.15
N THR A 471 -15.14 -41.76 61.62
CA THR A 471 -15.05 -43.17 61.14
C THR A 471 -16.33 -43.46 60.33
N MET A 472 -16.27 -44.46 59.44
CA MET A 472 -17.31 -45.32 58.79
C MET A 472 -18.74 -45.26 59.39
N ASP A 473 -19.86 -45.35 58.67
CA ASP A 473 -20.26 -46.36 57.67
C ASP A 473 -21.56 -45.96 56.93
N ASP A 474 -21.84 -46.71 55.85
CA ASP A 474 -23.15 -47.21 55.39
C ASP A 474 -24.09 -46.48 54.40
N ALA A 475 -24.51 -47.34 53.46
CA ALA A 475 -25.84 -47.53 52.87
C ALA A 475 -26.32 -46.64 51.70
N ALA A 476 -26.21 -47.26 50.53
CA ALA A 476 -27.24 -47.35 49.49
C ALA A 476 -28.58 -46.65 49.78
N LYS A 477 -28.91 -45.66 48.95
CA LYS A 477 -30.29 -45.27 48.65
C LYS A 477 -30.45 -45.07 47.15
N SER A 478 -31.34 -45.89 46.60
CA SER A 478 -32.10 -45.64 45.39
C SER A 478 -32.62 -44.21 45.37
N ASN A 479 -32.27 -43.44 44.34
CA ASN A 479 -32.96 -42.19 44.05
C ASN A 479 -33.82 -42.38 42.81
N GLU A 480 -35.10 -42.10 42.98
CA GLU A 480 -36.09 -41.94 41.92
C GLU A 480 -35.50 -41.08 40.80
N CYS A 481 -35.64 -41.55 39.55
CA CYS A 481 -35.20 -40.84 38.37
C CYS A 481 -36.09 -39.60 38.19
N SER A 482 -35.69 -38.48 38.80
CA SER A 482 -36.35 -37.20 38.56
C SER A 482 -36.04 -36.78 37.13
N LEU A 483 -37.09 -36.60 36.33
CA LEU A 483 -36.95 -36.10 34.97
C LEU A 483 -36.79 -34.58 35.02
N VAL A 484 -35.77 -34.07 34.35
CA VAL A 484 -35.56 -32.64 34.11
C VAL A 484 -36.03 -32.30 32.70
N LYS A 485 -36.65 -31.13 32.54
CA LYS A 485 -37.13 -30.64 31.24
C LYS A 485 -36.20 -29.53 30.76
N ILE A 486 -35.50 -29.78 29.67
CA ILE A 486 -34.61 -28.82 29.03
C ILE A 486 -35.20 -28.30 27.73
N LYS A 487 -34.79 -27.11 27.32
CA LYS A 487 -35.12 -26.51 26.04
C LYS A 487 -33.94 -26.71 25.09
N VAL A 488 -34.18 -27.30 23.93
CA VAL A 488 -33.17 -27.51 22.89
C VAL A 488 -33.40 -26.49 21.78
N LEU A 489 -32.36 -25.76 21.37
CA LEU A 489 -32.40 -24.78 20.29
C LEU A 489 -31.65 -25.31 19.07
N PHE A 490 -32.26 -25.21 17.89
CA PHE A 490 -31.65 -25.65 16.63
C PHE A 490 -31.33 -24.44 15.75
N PHE A 491 -30.09 -24.39 15.25
CA PHE A 491 -29.62 -23.32 14.37
C PHE A 491 -29.23 -23.85 13.00
N ALA A 492 -29.34 -22.99 11.98
CA ALA A 492 -28.88 -23.24 10.61
C ALA A 492 -29.26 -24.65 10.10
N LYS A 493 -28.28 -25.44 9.64
CA LYS A 493 -28.50 -26.79 9.12
C LYS A 493 -29.19 -27.73 10.13
N ALA A 494 -29.00 -27.56 11.44
CA ALA A 494 -29.73 -28.36 12.44
C ALA A 494 -31.22 -28.00 12.50
N ARG A 495 -31.58 -26.73 12.26
CA ARG A 495 -32.99 -26.31 12.13
C ARG A 495 -33.60 -26.84 10.85
N ASP A 496 -32.85 -26.85 9.74
CA ASP A 496 -33.33 -27.41 8.47
C ASP A 496 -33.56 -28.92 8.56
N LEU A 497 -32.66 -29.65 9.23
CA LEU A 497 -32.76 -31.10 9.41
C LEU A 497 -33.86 -31.53 10.39
N THR A 498 -34.17 -30.71 11.39
CA THR A 498 -35.23 -31.02 12.39
C THR A 498 -36.59 -30.42 12.01
N GLY A 499 -36.61 -29.38 11.16
CA GLY A 499 -37.81 -28.62 10.81
C GLY A 499 -38.36 -27.75 11.95
N LEU A 500 -37.65 -27.67 13.08
CA LEU A 500 -38.10 -26.97 14.29
C LEU A 500 -37.04 -25.97 14.75
N PRO A 501 -37.42 -24.77 15.21
CA PRO A 501 -36.46 -23.82 15.81
C PRO A 501 -36.06 -24.24 17.24
N GLU A 502 -36.95 -24.93 17.95
CA GLU A 502 -36.74 -25.37 19.32
C GLU A 502 -37.58 -26.62 19.66
N LEU A 503 -37.15 -27.37 20.66
CA LEU A 503 -37.86 -28.53 21.20
C LEU A 503 -37.63 -28.64 22.71
N PHE A 504 -38.66 -29.02 23.48
CA PHE A 504 -38.44 -29.42 24.88
C PHE A 504 -38.15 -30.92 24.98
N LEU A 505 -37.06 -31.27 25.66
CA LEU A 505 -36.62 -32.64 25.90
C LEU A 505 -36.73 -32.96 27.41
N GLN A 506 -37.31 -34.11 27.75
CA GLN A 506 -37.31 -34.63 29.12
C GLN A 506 -36.25 -35.71 29.23
N VAL A 507 -35.30 -35.52 30.14
CA VAL A 507 -34.18 -36.44 30.38
C VAL A 507 -34.02 -36.70 31.87
N PRO A 508 -33.44 -37.84 32.29
CA PRO A 508 -33.03 -38.07 33.68
C PRO A 508 -32.18 -36.93 34.25
N SER A 509 -32.31 -36.62 35.55
CA SER A 509 -31.63 -35.51 36.24
C SER A 509 -30.10 -35.57 36.24
N ASP A 510 -29.52 -36.71 35.90
CA ASP A 510 -28.08 -36.97 35.80
C ASP A 510 -27.60 -37.03 34.33
N SER A 511 -28.48 -36.71 33.37
CA SER A 511 -28.14 -36.74 31.95
C SER A 511 -27.12 -35.68 31.60
N THR A 512 -26.22 -36.04 30.70
CA THR A 512 -25.24 -35.11 30.12
C THR A 512 -25.76 -34.48 28.83
N ALA A 513 -25.06 -33.45 28.35
CA ALA A 513 -25.29 -32.87 27.03
C ALA A 513 -25.16 -33.94 25.92
N GLN A 514 -24.24 -34.90 26.07
CA GLN A 514 -24.12 -36.06 25.18
C GLN A 514 -25.34 -36.96 25.21
N ASP A 515 -25.92 -37.22 26.39
CA ASP A 515 -27.11 -38.05 26.51
C ASP A 515 -28.32 -37.38 25.84
N CYS A 516 -28.44 -36.06 26.00
CA CYS A 516 -29.43 -35.26 25.30
C CYS A 516 -29.23 -35.33 23.78
N LEU A 517 -27.98 -35.21 23.32
CA LEU A 517 -27.63 -35.28 21.90
C LEU A 517 -27.92 -36.67 21.30
N ASN A 518 -27.62 -37.75 22.03
CA ASN A 518 -27.93 -39.12 21.63
C ASN A 518 -29.44 -39.33 21.47
N GLN A 519 -30.26 -38.78 22.38
CA GLN A 519 -31.72 -38.82 22.23
C GLN A 519 -32.20 -38.00 21.03
N LEU A 520 -31.57 -36.87 20.74
CA LEU A 520 -31.87 -36.05 19.56
C LEU A 520 -31.51 -36.77 18.26
N PHE A 521 -30.40 -37.52 18.20
CA PHE A 521 -30.06 -38.33 17.03
C PHE A 521 -31.05 -39.47 16.80
N ILE A 522 -31.57 -40.09 17.86
CA ILE A 522 -32.63 -41.09 17.75
C ILE A 522 -33.93 -40.44 17.22
N LYS A 523 -34.27 -39.24 17.71
CA LYS A 523 -35.49 -38.53 17.34
C LYS A 523 -35.43 -37.91 15.94
N PHE A 524 -34.25 -37.43 15.54
CA PHE A 524 -33.97 -36.80 14.24
C PHE A 524 -32.70 -37.41 13.64
N PRO A 525 -32.80 -38.57 12.97
CA PRO A 525 -31.64 -39.25 12.39
C PRO A 525 -30.81 -38.40 11.43
N GLY A 526 -31.42 -37.39 10.78
CA GLY A 526 -30.72 -36.44 9.90
C GLY A 526 -29.66 -35.60 10.62
N LEU A 527 -29.76 -35.40 11.94
CA LEU A 527 -28.75 -34.67 12.72
C LEU A 527 -27.41 -35.40 12.79
N GLU A 528 -27.37 -36.71 12.50
CA GLU A 528 -26.14 -37.52 12.51
C GLU A 528 -25.07 -36.95 11.56
N GLU A 529 -25.47 -36.30 10.46
CA GLU A 529 -24.57 -35.60 9.53
C GLU A 529 -23.70 -34.54 10.21
N LEU A 530 -24.16 -34.01 11.33
CA LEU A 530 -23.52 -32.91 12.04
C LEU A 530 -22.70 -33.37 13.26
N ARG A 531 -22.68 -34.67 13.60
CA ARG A 531 -22.07 -35.19 14.83
C ARG A 531 -20.61 -34.75 15.02
N GLY A 532 -19.83 -34.70 13.94
CA GLY A 532 -18.40 -34.36 13.98
C GLY A 532 -18.07 -32.88 13.81
N CYS A 533 -19.06 -32.02 13.58
CA CYS A 533 -18.82 -30.62 13.24
C CYS A 533 -19.73 -29.64 13.99
N MET A 534 -20.60 -30.12 14.89
CA MET A 534 -21.43 -29.27 15.73
C MET A 534 -20.73 -28.93 17.05
N VAL A 535 -21.06 -27.77 17.60
CA VAL A 535 -20.68 -27.37 18.97
C VAL A 535 -21.96 -27.27 19.80
N LEU A 536 -21.87 -27.68 21.07
CA LEU A 536 -22.95 -27.56 22.05
C LEU A 536 -22.74 -26.33 22.93
N ALA A 537 -23.81 -25.60 23.21
CA ALA A 537 -23.81 -24.54 24.23
C ALA A 537 -24.95 -24.79 25.23
N LEU A 538 -24.66 -24.65 26.52
CA LEU A 538 -25.63 -24.78 27.60
C LEU A 538 -25.77 -23.41 28.28
N ASN A 539 -26.98 -22.86 28.34
CA ASN A 539 -27.27 -21.55 28.93
C ASN A 539 -26.34 -20.44 28.40
N GLU A 540 -26.27 -20.33 27.06
CA GLU A 540 -25.46 -19.33 26.33
C GLU A 540 -23.92 -19.48 26.45
N GLU A 541 -23.43 -20.53 27.11
CA GLU A 541 -22.00 -20.83 27.22
C GLU A 541 -21.63 -22.14 26.51
N TYR A 542 -20.50 -22.17 25.79
CA TYR A 542 -20.01 -23.40 25.17
C TYR A 542 -19.73 -24.48 26.21
N THR A 543 -20.27 -25.68 25.97
CA THR A 543 -20.25 -26.76 26.94
C THR A 543 -19.59 -28.02 26.36
N PRO A 544 -18.76 -28.74 27.13
CA PRO A 544 -18.30 -30.06 26.73
C PRO A 544 -19.44 -31.09 26.78
N GLU A 545 -19.31 -32.16 26.00
CA GLU A 545 -20.31 -33.24 25.88
C GLU A 545 -20.68 -33.89 27.23
N ASN A 546 -19.77 -33.91 28.21
CA ASN A 546 -19.98 -34.52 29.52
C ASN A 546 -20.64 -33.60 30.57
N ALA A 547 -21.05 -32.37 30.19
CA ALA A 547 -21.71 -31.46 31.11
C ALA A 547 -23.11 -31.96 31.50
N VAL A 548 -23.41 -32.00 32.79
CA VAL A 548 -24.71 -32.43 33.33
C VAL A 548 -25.75 -31.32 33.15
N VAL A 549 -26.89 -31.66 32.54
CA VAL A 549 -27.99 -30.71 32.32
C VAL A 549 -28.92 -30.65 33.53
N LYS A 550 -29.47 -29.46 33.82
CA LYS A 550 -30.39 -29.19 34.92
C LYS A 550 -31.77 -28.80 34.39
N ASP A 551 -32.77 -28.85 35.27
CA ASP A 551 -34.14 -28.45 34.91
C ASP A 551 -34.17 -27.00 34.42
N ARG A 552 -34.83 -26.78 33.28
CA ARG A 552 -34.96 -25.50 32.56
C ARG A 552 -33.70 -24.99 31.86
N ASP A 553 -32.66 -25.81 31.74
CA ASP A 553 -31.50 -25.44 30.95
C ASP A 553 -31.85 -25.30 29.45
N GLU A 554 -31.13 -24.43 28.77
CA GLU A 554 -31.19 -24.25 27.32
C GLU A 554 -29.95 -24.84 26.65
N LEU A 555 -30.13 -25.90 25.84
CA LEU A 555 -29.07 -26.57 25.08
C LEU A 555 -29.17 -26.19 23.60
N ALA A 556 -28.21 -25.43 23.09
CA ALA A 556 -28.13 -25.05 21.69
C ALA A 556 -27.22 -25.99 20.88
N LEU A 557 -27.72 -26.47 19.74
CA LEU A 557 -26.94 -27.19 18.74
C LEU A 557 -26.50 -26.21 17.65
N ILE A 558 -25.19 -25.97 17.55
CA ILE A 558 -24.61 -24.96 16.66
C ILE A 558 -23.77 -25.68 15.57
N PRO A 559 -24.28 -25.81 14.34
CA PRO A 559 -23.52 -26.35 13.21
C PRO A 559 -22.40 -25.40 12.76
N PRO A 560 -21.43 -25.88 11.95
CA PRO A 560 -20.39 -25.02 11.41
C PRO A 560 -20.99 -24.00 10.42
N ILE A 561 -20.52 -22.76 10.50
CA ILE A 561 -21.01 -21.65 9.69
C ILE A 561 -20.38 -21.74 8.29
N SER A 562 -21.18 -21.93 7.25
CA SER A 562 -20.70 -21.86 5.87
C SER A 562 -20.58 -20.39 5.43
N GLY A 563 -19.36 -19.84 5.45
CA GLY A 563 -19.05 -18.55 4.82
C GLY A 563 -18.50 -18.75 3.42
N GLY A 564 -19.04 -18.00 2.44
CA GLY A 564 -18.55 -17.93 1.06
C GLY A 564 -17.58 -16.80 0.81
#